data_AF-A0A0W1ADL7-F1
#
_entry.id   AF-A0A0W1ADL7-F1
#
_cell.length_a   1.000
_cell.length_b   1.000
_cell.length_c   1.000
_cell.angle_alpha   90.00
_cell.angle_beta   90.00
_cell.angle_gamma   90.00
#
_symmetry.space_group_name_H-M   'P 1'
#
loop_
_entity.id
_entity.type
_entity.pdbx_description
1 polymer ?
#
loop_
_entity_poly.entity_id
_entity_poly.type
_entity_poly.pdbx_seq_one_letter_code
_entity_poly.pdbx_strand_id
1 'polypeptide(L)'
;MYFKDSNFEERYNEFWNSGAVYADKQISQFMEKGFGLLQQGEYFSLLTKYAETASTLVTNLNRQTWSIPFDDQDYVSEYIAATLQTMQEDFLRYRSKLAANYGEKSLCVDLIDNSLSNLSQLANHDKVEPNLFM
;
A
#
# COMPACT_ATOMS: atom_id res chain seq x y z
N MET A 1 -7.47 -24.29 1.38
CA MET A 1 -6.77 -23.84 2.60
C MET A 1 -7.38 -22.53 3.06
N TYR A 2 -7.56 -22.29 4.36
CA TYR A 2 -8.04 -20.99 4.85
C TYR A 2 -6.89 -19.98 4.99
N PHE A 3 -7.15 -18.73 4.62
CA PHE A 3 -6.27 -17.59 4.89
C PHE A 3 -6.53 -17.01 6.28
N LYS A 4 -7.79 -16.83 6.66
CA LYS A 4 -8.18 -16.29 7.95
C LYS A 4 -7.69 -17.16 9.10
N ASP A 5 -7.17 -16.52 10.15
CA ASP A 5 -6.63 -17.13 11.36
C ASP A 5 -5.48 -18.12 11.06
N SER A 6 -4.81 -17.97 9.90
CA SER A 6 -3.74 -18.86 9.47
C SER A 6 -2.35 -18.22 9.64
N ASN A 7 -1.31 -19.06 9.62
CA ASN A 7 0.08 -18.59 9.56
C ASN A 7 0.38 -17.78 8.28
N PHE A 8 -0.44 -17.86 7.24
CA PHE A 8 -0.27 -16.99 6.07
C PHE A 8 -0.69 -15.56 6.40
N GLU A 9 -1.89 -15.39 6.97
CA GLU A 9 -2.37 -14.08 7.41
C GLU A 9 -1.41 -13.44 8.41
N GLU A 10 -0.93 -14.20 9.39
CA GLU A 10 0.07 -13.71 10.36
C GLU A 10 1.31 -13.13 9.65
N ARG A 11 1.88 -13.86 8.68
CA ARG A 11 3.06 -13.40 7.93
C ARG A 11 2.80 -12.15 7.09
N TYR A 12 1.61 -12.03 6.50
CA TYR A 12 1.24 -10.81 5.77
C TYR A 12 1.04 -9.63 6.70
N ASN A 13 0.43 -9.85 7.87
CA ASN A 13 0.30 -8.84 8.92
C ASN A 13 1.66 -8.39 9.46
N GLU A 14 2.59 -9.32 9.70
CA GLU A 14 3.97 -9.01 10.11
C GLU A 14 4.72 -8.20 9.04
N PHE A 15 4.56 -8.56 7.77
CA PHE A 15 5.16 -7.83 6.65
C PHE A 15 4.59 -6.41 6.55
N TRP A 16 3.26 -6.26 6.68
CA TRP A 16 2.60 -4.95 6.74
C TRP A 16 3.10 -4.10 7.91
N ASN A 17 3.16 -4.69 9.11
CA ASN A 17 3.58 -4.01 10.33
C ASN A 17 5.03 -3.53 10.27
N SER A 18 5.94 -4.39 9.78
CA SER A 18 7.37 -4.06 9.67
C SER A 18 7.68 -3.08 8.54
N GLY A 19 6.79 -2.94 7.55
CA GLY A 19 6.95 -2.04 6.41
C GLY A 19 6.10 -0.78 6.51
N ALA A 20 4.80 -0.92 6.22
CA ALA A 20 3.87 0.20 6.08
C ALA A 20 3.57 0.89 7.42
N VAL A 21 3.26 0.12 8.48
CA VAL A 21 2.98 0.71 9.81
C VAL A 21 4.23 1.37 10.40
N TYR A 22 5.39 0.74 10.24
CA TYR A 22 6.67 1.37 10.61
C TYR A 22 6.87 2.70 9.87
N ALA A 23 6.67 2.71 8.54
CA ALA A 23 6.85 3.90 7.72
C ALA A 23 5.86 5.03 8.09
N ASP A 24 4.57 4.72 8.25
CA ASP A 24 3.56 5.70 8.70
C ASP A 24 3.96 6.32 10.04
N LYS A 25 4.35 5.50 11.03
CA LYS A 25 4.77 6.00 12.33
C LYS A 25 5.92 7.00 12.20
N GLN A 26 6.91 6.72 11.34
CA GLN A 26 8.02 7.65 11.11
C GLN A 26 7.55 8.92 10.38
N ILE A 27 6.76 8.80 9.32
CA ILE A 27 6.19 9.93 8.56
C ILE A 27 5.41 10.85 9.48
N SER A 28 4.51 10.29 10.29
CA SER A 28 3.68 11.01 11.25
C SER A 28 4.53 11.74 12.29
N GLN A 29 5.57 11.11 12.83
CA GLN A 29 6.52 11.77 13.74
C GLN A 29 7.28 12.93 13.08
N PHE A 30 7.65 12.81 11.82
CA PHE A 30 8.29 13.91 11.10
C PHE A 30 7.30 15.07 10.88
N MET A 31 6.05 14.76 10.54
CA MET A 31 5.01 15.77 10.34
C MET A 31 4.70 16.55 11.64
N GLU A 32 4.72 15.88 12.78
CA GLU A 32 4.54 16.52 14.10
C GLU A 32 5.68 17.47 14.47
N LYS A 33 6.92 17.14 14.07
CA LYS A 33 8.11 17.98 14.34
C LYS A 33 8.23 19.18 13.41
N GLY A 34 7.40 19.27 12.36
CA GLY A 34 7.42 20.33 11.36
C GLY A 34 8.30 20.01 10.15
N PHE A 35 8.02 20.67 9.03
CA PHE A 35 8.62 20.38 7.73
C PHE A 35 9.93 21.15 7.52
N GLY A 36 11.05 20.46 7.67
CA GLY A 36 12.36 20.98 7.25
C GLY A 36 12.68 20.62 5.81
N LEU A 37 13.35 21.50 5.05
CA LEU A 37 13.85 21.19 3.69
C LEU A 37 14.80 19.99 3.65
N LEU A 38 15.54 19.73 4.74
CA LEU A 38 16.50 18.63 4.85
C LEU A 38 15.86 17.23 5.00
N GLN A 39 14.55 17.15 5.20
CA GLN A 39 13.84 15.88 5.46
C GLN A 39 13.23 15.26 4.19
N GLN A 40 13.28 15.94 3.04
CA GLN A 40 12.61 15.47 1.82
C GLN A 40 13.11 14.08 1.36
N GLY A 41 14.40 13.78 1.53
CA GLY A 41 14.95 12.46 1.23
C GLY A 41 14.47 11.37 2.19
N GLU A 42 14.31 11.70 3.48
CA GLU A 42 13.79 10.77 4.50
C GLU A 42 12.32 10.46 4.23
N TYR A 43 11.50 11.49 3.96
CA TYR A 43 10.10 11.31 3.55
C TYR A 43 9.99 10.45 2.30
N PHE A 44 10.80 10.71 1.27
CA PHE A 44 10.79 9.93 0.04
C PHE A 44 11.08 8.44 0.30
N SER A 45 12.09 8.14 1.12
CA SER A 45 12.45 6.77 1.49
C SER A 45 11.31 6.06 2.23
N LEU A 46 10.67 6.73 3.19
CA LEU A 46 9.55 6.17 3.95
C LEU A 46 8.31 5.96 3.10
N LEU A 47 7.97 6.92 2.23
CA LEU A 47 6.86 6.79 1.29
C LEU A 47 7.10 5.63 0.31
N THR A 48 8.33 5.49 -0.18
CA THR A 48 8.72 4.37 -1.06
C THR A 48 8.53 3.05 -0.32
N LYS A 49 9.05 2.94 0.92
CA LYS A 49 8.90 1.74 1.74
C LYS A 49 7.44 1.38 1.97
N TYR A 50 6.59 2.36 2.26
CA TYR A 50 5.15 2.13 2.43
C TYR A 50 4.55 1.58 1.13
N ALA A 51 4.76 2.28 0.00
CA ALA A 51 4.19 1.92 -1.30
C ALA A 51 4.63 0.53 -1.77
N GLU A 52 5.92 0.21 -1.64
CA GLU A 52 6.47 -1.11 -1.98
C GLU A 52 5.91 -2.22 -1.09
N THR A 53 5.72 -1.96 0.20
CA THR A 53 5.14 -2.94 1.12
C THR A 53 3.70 -3.28 0.72
N ALA A 54 2.88 -2.26 0.51
CA ALA A 54 1.48 -2.43 0.11
C ALA A 54 1.34 -3.13 -1.25
N SER A 55 2.06 -2.64 -2.27
CA SER A 55 2.01 -3.24 -3.62
C SER A 55 2.50 -4.69 -3.64
N THR A 56 3.56 -5.00 -2.89
CA THR A 56 4.09 -6.37 -2.76
C THR A 56 3.07 -7.30 -2.11
N LEU A 57 2.44 -6.85 -1.02
CA LEU A 57 1.42 -7.61 -0.31
C LEU A 57 0.24 -7.92 -1.23
N VAL A 58 -0.33 -6.90 -1.89
CA VAL A 58 -1.48 -7.06 -2.79
C VAL A 58 -1.14 -7.96 -3.98
N THR A 59 0.01 -7.73 -4.62
CA THR A 59 0.45 -8.54 -5.77
C THR A 59 0.61 -10.02 -5.39
N ASN A 60 1.21 -10.29 -4.22
CA ASN A 60 1.42 -11.66 -3.76
C ASN A 60 0.10 -12.35 -3.40
N LEU A 61 -0.83 -11.66 -2.73
CA LEU A 61 -2.15 -12.21 -2.41
C LEU A 61 -2.99 -12.46 -3.67
N ASN A 62 -2.99 -11.52 -4.62
CA ASN A 62 -3.64 -11.72 -5.92
C ASN A 62 -3.08 -12.97 -6.60
N ARG A 63 -1.75 -13.06 -6.77
CA ARG A 63 -1.11 -14.24 -7.40
C ARG A 63 -1.42 -15.55 -6.68
N GLN A 64 -1.48 -15.53 -5.34
CA GLN A 64 -1.80 -16.71 -4.56
C GLN A 64 -3.25 -17.16 -4.82
N THR A 65 -4.18 -16.21 -4.87
CA THR A 65 -5.61 -16.45 -5.16
C THR A 65 -5.81 -17.12 -6.52
N TRP A 66 -4.99 -16.78 -7.53
CA TRP A 66 -5.04 -17.40 -8.85
C TRP A 66 -4.40 -18.79 -8.93
N SER A 67 -3.30 -19.02 -8.19
CA SER A 67 -2.48 -20.23 -8.35
C SER A 67 -2.91 -21.41 -7.46
N ILE A 68 -3.18 -21.14 -6.18
CA ILE A 68 -3.72 -22.13 -5.24
C ILE A 68 -4.72 -21.37 -4.36
N PRO A 69 -6.00 -21.34 -4.76
CA PRO A 69 -7.00 -20.51 -4.12
C PRO A 69 -7.23 -20.92 -2.67
N PHE A 70 -7.48 -19.92 -1.83
CA PHE A 70 -7.93 -20.12 -0.46
C PHE A 70 -9.42 -20.53 -0.44
N ASP A 71 -9.86 -21.20 0.61
CA ASP A 71 -11.25 -21.65 0.78
C ASP A 71 -12.18 -20.46 1.13
N ASP A 72 -11.61 -19.43 1.73
CA ASP A 72 -12.25 -18.18 2.19
C ASP A 72 -11.87 -17.00 1.28
N GLN A 73 -12.09 -17.13 -0.03
CA GLN A 73 -11.74 -16.11 -1.01
C GLN A 73 -12.35 -14.73 -0.71
N ASP A 74 -13.60 -14.68 -0.25
CA ASP A 74 -14.27 -13.42 0.10
C ASP A 74 -13.49 -12.67 1.19
N TYR A 75 -12.98 -13.37 2.19
CA TYR A 75 -12.15 -12.76 3.24
C TYR A 75 -10.82 -12.25 2.69
N VAL A 76 -10.20 -12.98 1.76
CA VAL A 76 -8.96 -12.53 1.10
C VAL A 76 -9.21 -11.27 0.27
N SER A 77 -10.31 -11.22 -0.49
CA SER A 77 -10.70 -10.04 -1.26
C SER A 77 -10.99 -8.83 -0.37
N GLU A 78 -11.67 -9.02 0.77
CA GLU A 78 -11.88 -7.98 1.77
C GLU A 78 -10.56 -7.47 2.37
N TYR A 79 -9.64 -8.39 2.70
CA TYR A 79 -8.32 -8.05 3.22
C TYR A 79 -7.51 -7.20 2.23
N ILE A 80 -7.52 -7.56 0.95
CA ILE A 80 -6.88 -6.80 -0.12
C ILE A 80 -7.51 -5.41 -0.27
N ALA A 81 -8.84 -5.35 -0.31
CA ALA A 81 -9.58 -4.09 -0.43
C ALA A 81 -9.28 -3.16 0.76
N ALA A 82 -9.24 -3.68 1.99
CA ALA A 82 -8.90 -2.92 3.19
C ALA A 82 -7.45 -2.39 3.13
N THR A 83 -6.51 -3.20 2.64
CA THR A 83 -5.11 -2.78 2.48
C THR A 83 -4.98 -1.63 1.46
N LEU A 84 -5.65 -1.75 0.31
CA LEU A 84 -5.65 -0.72 -0.73
C LEU A 84 -6.30 0.58 -0.24
N GLN A 85 -7.44 0.48 0.45
CA GLN A 85 -8.15 1.61 1.02
C GLN A 85 -7.29 2.34 2.06
N THR A 86 -6.68 1.60 2.98
CA THR A 86 -5.79 2.17 4.02
C THR A 86 -4.64 2.95 3.39
N MET A 87 -3.97 2.38 2.39
CA MET A 87 -2.90 3.07 1.68
C MET A 87 -3.41 4.33 0.97
N GLN A 88 -4.56 4.27 0.30
CA GLN A 88 -5.14 5.42 -0.40
C GLN A 88 -5.42 6.58 0.58
N GLU A 89 -6.07 6.29 1.70
CA GLU A 89 -6.41 7.30 2.71
C GLU A 89 -5.16 7.95 3.32
N ASP A 90 -4.16 7.14 3.69
CA ASP A 90 -2.89 7.60 4.21
C ASP A 90 -2.14 8.46 3.19
N PHE A 91 -2.09 8.05 1.92
CA PHE A 91 -1.37 8.75 0.88
C PHE A 91 -2.03 10.08 0.52
N LEU A 92 -3.36 10.15 0.49
CA LEU A 92 -4.08 11.42 0.32
C LEU A 92 -3.80 12.38 1.49
N ARG A 93 -3.75 11.86 2.72
CA ARG A 93 -3.37 12.64 3.91
C ARG A 93 -1.95 13.20 3.76
N TYR A 94 -0.97 12.37 3.39
CA TYR A 94 0.41 12.81 3.21
C TYR A 94 0.56 13.79 2.06
N ARG A 95 -0.08 13.53 0.92
CA ARG A 95 -0.03 14.37 -0.28
C ARG A 95 -0.40 15.81 0.05
N SER A 96 -1.55 16.02 0.72
CA SER A 96 -2.02 17.37 1.07
C SER A 96 -1.01 18.15 1.91
N LYS A 97 -0.42 17.49 2.92
CA LYS A 97 0.58 18.10 3.80
C LYS A 97 1.89 18.37 3.07
N LEU A 98 2.37 17.42 2.28
CA LEU A 98 3.62 17.55 1.53
C LEU A 98 3.51 18.61 0.44
N ALA A 99 2.38 18.69 -0.28
CA ALA A 99 2.13 19.73 -1.25
C ALA A 99 2.11 21.13 -0.63
N ALA A 100 1.51 21.27 0.56
CA ALA A 100 1.49 22.55 1.28
C ALA A 100 2.89 23.02 1.72
N ASN A 101 3.84 22.09 1.95
CA ASN A 101 5.16 22.43 2.52
C ASN A 101 6.30 22.42 1.50
N TYR A 102 6.26 21.51 0.52
CA TYR A 102 7.30 21.34 -0.50
C TYR A 102 6.82 21.70 -1.92
N GLY A 103 5.52 21.98 -2.08
CA GLY A 103 4.91 22.30 -3.36
C GLY A 103 4.34 21.08 -4.10
N GLU A 104 3.39 21.34 -5.00
CA GLU A 104 2.68 20.32 -5.82
C GLU A 104 3.60 19.54 -6.77
N LYS A 105 4.81 20.06 -7.06
CA LYS A 105 5.79 19.44 -7.97
C LYS A 105 6.99 18.85 -7.23
N SER A 106 6.80 18.48 -5.97
CA SER A 106 7.87 17.89 -5.16
C SER A 106 7.99 16.39 -5.43
N LEU A 107 9.20 15.85 -5.31
CA LEU A 107 9.48 14.42 -5.52
C LEU A 107 8.57 13.49 -4.67
N CYS A 108 8.20 13.93 -3.46
CA CYS A 108 7.32 13.16 -2.58
C CYS A 108 5.86 13.17 -3.07
N VAL A 109 5.38 14.30 -3.59
CA VAL A 109 4.03 14.39 -4.17
C VAL A 109 3.95 13.55 -5.44
N ASP A 110 4.95 13.65 -6.32
CA ASP A 110 5.02 12.83 -7.55
C ASP A 110 5.05 11.33 -7.22
N LEU A 111 5.80 10.92 -6.20
CA LEU A 111 5.85 9.52 -5.74
C LEU A 111 4.48 9.04 -5.26
N ILE A 112 3.77 9.86 -4.48
CA ILE A 112 2.42 9.53 -3.99
C ILE A 112 1.45 9.41 -5.16
N ASP A 113 1.43 10.37 -6.08
CA ASP A 113 0.52 10.39 -7.22
C ASP A 113 0.74 9.17 -8.14
N ASN A 114 2.01 8.82 -8.39
CA ASN A 114 2.35 7.59 -9.11
C ASN A 114 1.91 6.33 -8.37
N SER A 115 2.07 6.30 -7.05
CA SER A 115 1.67 5.16 -6.23
C SER A 115 0.14 4.96 -6.21
N LEU A 116 -0.62 6.05 -6.10
CA LEU A 116 -2.09 6.04 -6.17
C LEU A 116 -2.60 5.58 -7.55
N SER A 117 -1.92 6.01 -8.62
CA SER A 117 -2.21 5.53 -9.98
C SER A 117 -1.98 4.02 -10.10
N ASN A 118 -0.85 3.52 -9.59
CA ASN A 118 -0.52 2.09 -9.61
C ASN A 118 -1.50 1.26 -8.76
N LEU A 119 -1.91 1.76 -7.58
CA LEU A 119 -2.94 1.13 -6.75
C LEU A 119 -4.26 0.96 -7.51
N SER A 120 -4.66 2.00 -8.24
CA SER A 120 -5.88 1.97 -9.04
C SER A 120 -5.80 0.88 -10.12
N GLN A 121 -4.63 0.60 -10.67
CA GLN A 121 -4.43 -0.50 -11.61
C GLN A 121 -4.51 -1.86 -10.92
N LEU A 122 -3.90 -2.01 -9.74
CA LEU A 122 -3.97 -3.24 -8.93
C LEU A 122 -5.41 -3.59 -8.52
N ALA A 123 -6.20 -2.59 -8.14
CA ALA A 123 -7.61 -2.76 -7.77
C ALA A 123 -8.51 -3.13 -8.96
N ASN A 124 -8.13 -2.74 -10.19
CA ASN A 124 -8.90 -3.03 -11.41
C ASN A 124 -8.49 -4.34 -12.08
N HIS A 125 -7.40 -4.97 -11.65
CA HIS A 125 -6.96 -6.28 -12.18
C HIS A 125 -7.92 -7.43 -11.82
N ASP A 126 -8.83 -7.21 -10.86
CA ASP A 126 -9.92 -8.14 -10.51
C ASP A 126 -11.14 -8.03 -11.45
N LYS A 127 -11.17 -7.04 -12.34
CA LYS A 127 -12.29 -6.82 -13.29
C LYS A 127 -12.00 -7.26 -14.73
N VAL A 128 -10.78 -7.67 -15.05
CA VAL A 128 -10.39 -8.08 -16.41
C VAL A 128 -10.02 -9.56 -16.44
N GLU A 129 -11.03 -10.35 -16.79
CA GLU A 129 -11.03 -11.72 -17.37
C GLU A 129 -10.93 -12.96 -16.47
N PRO A 130 -12.07 -13.65 -16.25
CA PRO A 130 -12.17 -15.09 -16.37
C PRO A 130 -12.46 -15.46 -17.83
N ASN A 131 -11.44 -15.54 -18.68
CA ASN A 131 -11.55 -16.23 -19.96
C ASN A 131 -10.17 -16.65 -20.41
N LEU A 132 -9.85 -17.94 -20.23
CA LEU A 132 -9.05 -18.75 -21.17
C LEU A 132 -9.03 -20.21 -20.68
N PHE A 133 -10.21 -20.83 -20.70
CA PHE A 133 -10.32 -22.21 -21.16
C PHE A 133 -11.12 -22.19 -22.45
N MET A 134 -10.42 -22.32 -23.58
CA MET A 134 -10.90 -23.02 -24.77
C MET A 134 -9.79 -23.95 -25.23
#